data_AF-A0A915MUB5-F1
#
_entry.id   AF-A0A915MUB5-F1
#
_cell.length_a   1.000
_cell.length_b   1.000
_cell.length_c   1.000
_cell.angle_alpha   90.00
_cell.angle_beta   90.00
_cell.angle_gamma   90.00
#
_symmetry.space_group_name_H-M   'P 1'
#
loop_
_entity.id
_entity.type
_entity.pdbx_description
1 polymer ?
#
loop_
_entity_poly.entity_id
_entity_poly.type
_entity_poly.pdbx_seq_one_letter_code
_entity_poly.pdbx_strand_id
1 'polypeptide(L)'
;MTTTTTTQASSSSTPISEKEQQKIIDGYQKLRDQQQNVMNELAKLRIVHREHATVLKTMQTLEPDRKCFRQVGDTLIEFKASELVIILAETMKK
;
A
#
# COMPACT_ATOMS: atom_id res chain seq x y z
N MET A 1 -23.07 1.92 -54.43
CA MET A 1 -22.19 2.58 -53.44
C MET A 1 -21.78 1.51 -52.44
N THR A 2 -20.67 0.80 -52.72
CA THR A 2 -19.35 0.95 -52.05
C THR A 2 -19.37 0.39 -50.62
N THR A 3 -19.12 -0.90 -50.42
CA THR A 3 -17.81 -1.52 -50.05
C THR A 3 -17.25 -1.05 -48.71
N THR A 4 -17.20 -1.95 -47.72
CA THR A 4 -16.13 -2.15 -46.71
C THR A 4 -16.65 -3.10 -45.62
N THR A 5 -15.94 -4.07 -45.06
CA THR A 5 -14.72 -4.81 -45.40
C THR A 5 -14.72 -6.01 -44.44
N THR A 6 -14.59 -7.20 -44.99
CA THR A 6 -14.15 -8.41 -44.29
C THR A 6 -12.79 -8.15 -43.65
N THR A 7 -12.64 -8.37 -42.35
CA THR A 7 -11.34 -8.70 -41.75
C THR A 7 -11.57 -9.73 -40.64
N GLN A 8 -11.81 -10.97 -41.05
CA GLN A 8 -11.48 -12.13 -40.23
C GLN A 8 -9.96 -12.27 -40.28
N ALA A 9 -9.30 -11.77 -39.24
CA ALA A 9 -7.91 -12.09 -38.97
C ALA A 9 -7.86 -13.49 -38.34
N SER A 10 -7.52 -14.46 -39.17
CA SER A 10 -7.06 -15.78 -38.76
C SER A 10 -5.83 -15.61 -37.85
N SER A 11 -6.01 -15.80 -36.55
CA SER A 11 -4.89 -16.16 -35.66
C SER A 11 -5.15 -17.57 -35.16
N SER A 12 -4.19 -18.44 -35.46
CA SER A 12 -4.18 -19.86 -35.15
C SER A 12 -4.46 -20.10 -33.66
N SER A 13 -5.67 -20.52 -33.32
CA SER A 13 -5.99 -21.04 -32.00
C SER A 13 -6.21 -22.54 -32.11
N THR A 14 -5.23 -23.30 -31.65
CA THR A 14 -5.45 -24.68 -31.23
C THR A 14 -6.61 -24.66 -30.21
N PRO A 15 -7.61 -25.55 -30.31
CA PRO A 15 -8.74 -25.54 -29.37
C PRO A 15 -8.22 -25.76 -27.94
N ILE A 16 -8.24 -24.69 -27.15
CA ILE A 16 -7.90 -24.73 -25.72
C ILE A 16 -8.91 -25.68 -25.06
N SER A 17 -8.42 -26.70 -24.36
CA SER A 17 -9.33 -27.65 -23.71
C SER A 17 -10.15 -26.94 -22.63
N GLU A 18 -11.39 -27.37 -22.41
CA GLU A 18 -12.27 -26.81 -21.36
C GLU A 18 -11.60 -26.82 -19.97
N LYS A 19 -10.79 -27.85 -19.69
CA LYS A 19 -9.96 -27.95 -18.48
C LYS A 19 -8.89 -26.86 -18.37
N GLU A 20 -8.32 -26.46 -19.50
CA GLU A 20 -7.32 -25.39 -19.56
C GLU A 20 -7.96 -24.02 -19.43
N GLN A 21 -9.14 -23.82 -20.02
CA GLN A 21 -9.96 -22.61 -19.82
C GLN A 21 -10.32 -22.42 -18.34
N GLN A 22 -10.78 -23.48 -17.66
CA GLN A 22 -11.10 -23.41 -16.24
C GLN A 22 -9.89 -23.02 -15.39
N LYS A 23 -8.72 -23.60 -15.66
CA LYS A 23 -7.47 -23.24 -14.96
C LYS A 23 -7.09 -21.77 -15.14
N ILE A 24 -7.30 -21.22 -16.34
CA ILE A 24 -7.03 -19.80 -16.62
C ILE A 24 -7.97 -18.92 -15.78
N ILE A 25 -9.26 -19.25 -15.73
CA ILE A 25 -10.25 -18.51 -14.95
C ILE A 25 -9.93 -18.55 -13.45
N ASP A 26 -9.63 -19.74 -12.92
CA ASP A 26 -9.27 -19.92 -11.51
C ASP A 26 -7.99 -19.15 -11.15
N GLY A 27 -6.99 -19.20 -12.02
CA GLY A 27 -5.74 -18.45 -11.86
C GLY A 27 -5.95 -16.94 -11.87
N TYR A 28 -6.81 -16.46 -12.78
CA TYR A 28 -7.18 -15.06 -12.85
C TYR A 28 -7.93 -14.57 -11.60
N GLN A 29 -8.89 -15.35 -11.11
CA GLN A 29 -9.64 -15.02 -9.91
C GLN A 29 -8.71 -14.95 -8.69
N LYS A 30 -7.79 -15.91 -8.56
CA LYS A 30 -6.77 -15.89 -7.50
C LYS A 30 -5.89 -14.63 -7.57
N LEU A 31 -5.42 -14.25 -8.75
CA LEU A 31 -4.61 -13.03 -8.92
C LEU A 31 -5.38 -11.76 -8.58
N ARG A 32 -6.67 -11.69 -8.93
CA ARG A 32 -7.57 -10.60 -8.57
C ARG A 32 -7.73 -10.49 -7.06
N ASP A 33 -7.94 -11.61 -6.38
CA ASP A 33 -8.09 -11.63 -4.92
C ASP A 33 -6.79 -11.19 -4.23
N GLN A 34 -5.64 -11.65 -4.73
CA GLN A 34 -4.32 -11.20 -4.26
C GLN A 34 -4.12 -9.70 -4.47
N GLN A 35 -4.48 -9.17 -5.64
CA GLN A 35 -4.40 -7.74 -5.92
C GLN A 35 -5.26 -6.94 -4.93
N GLN A 36 -6.51 -7.36 -4.70
CA GLN A 36 -7.39 -6.68 -3.76
C GLN A 36 -6.83 -6.71 -2.34
N ASN A 37 -6.26 -7.83 -1.90
CA ASN A 37 -5.65 -7.91 -0.57
C ASN A 37 -4.47 -6.94 -0.42
N VAL A 38 -3.58 -6.89 -1.42
CA VAL A 38 -2.44 -5.94 -1.42
C VAL A 38 -2.94 -4.49 -1.41
N MET A 39 -3.99 -4.17 -2.17
CA MET A 39 -4.56 -2.82 -2.15
C MET A 39 -5.14 -2.45 -0.78
N ASN A 40 -5.79 -3.40 -0.10
CA ASN A 40 -6.34 -3.17 1.23
C ASN A 40 -5.23 -2.94 2.27
N GLU A 41 -4.15 -3.72 2.23
CA GLU A 41 -3.00 -3.52 3.11
C GLU A 41 -2.31 -2.18 2.82
N LEU A 42 -2.07 -1.86 1.55
CA LEU A 42 -1.48 -0.58 1.15
C LEU A 42 -2.31 0.62 1.65
N ALA A 43 -3.65 0.53 1.57
CA ALA A 43 -4.53 1.57 2.08
C ALA A 43 -4.36 1.76 3.61
N LYS A 44 -4.26 0.67 4.37
CA LYS A 44 -3.99 0.72 5.82
C LYS A 44 -2.64 1.38 6.11
N LEU A 45 -1.58 0.93 5.44
CA LEU A 45 -0.23 1.51 5.61
C LEU A 45 -0.18 3.00 5.28
N ARG A 46 -0.87 3.43 4.21
CA ARG A 46 -0.95 4.86 3.84
C ARG A 46 -1.59 5.71 4.92
N ILE A 47 -2.62 5.21 5.59
CA ILE A 47 -3.28 5.92 6.69
C ILE A 47 -2.31 6.07 7.87
N VAL A 48 -1.71 4.97 8.34
CA VAL A 48 -0.74 4.99 9.44
C VAL A 48 0.43 5.93 9.14
N HIS A 49 0.97 5.89 7.91
CA HIS A 49 2.03 6.79 7.49
C HIS A 49 1.60 8.26 7.53
N ARG A 50 0.39 8.59 7.07
CA ARG A 50 -0.14 9.95 7.13
C ARG A 50 -0.31 10.44 8.56
N GLU A 51 -0.79 9.57 9.46
CA GLU A 51 -0.93 9.89 10.88
C GLU A 51 0.44 10.17 11.52
N HIS A 52 1.43 9.31 11.29
CA HIS A 52 2.80 9.53 11.77
C HIS A 52 3.41 10.84 11.23
N ALA A 53 3.18 11.16 9.95
CA ALA A 53 3.66 12.41 9.36
C ALA A 53 2.98 13.63 9.99
N THR A 54 1.70 13.52 10.35
CA THR A 54 0.95 14.59 11.04
C THR A 54 1.52 14.81 12.44
N VAL A 55 1.80 13.75 13.19
CA VAL A 55 2.43 13.82 14.52
C VAL A 55 3.84 14.43 14.43
N LEU A 56 4.64 14.03 13.45
CA LEU A 56 5.98 14.62 13.28
C LEU A 56 5.91 16.13 13.01
N LYS A 57 4.98 16.55 12.15
CA LYS A 57 4.78 17.98 11.84
C LYS A 57 4.38 18.79 13.07
N THR A 58 3.54 18.26 13.94
CA THR A 58 3.14 18.97 15.17
C THR A 58 4.25 18.97 16.22
N MET A 59 5.07 17.92 16.31
CA MET A 59 6.22 17.89 17.21
C MET A 59 7.31 18.89 16.80
N GLN A 60 7.49 19.12 15.50
CA GLN A 60 8.45 20.11 14.98
C GLN A 60 8.11 21.56 15.33
N THR A 61 6.86 21.86 15.71
CA THR A 61 6.49 23.22 16.16
C THR A 61 6.76 23.46 17.65
N LEU A 62 7.23 22.45 18.37
CA LEU A 62 7.54 22.56 19.80
C LEU A 62 8.98 23.04 20.02
N GLU A 63 9.21 23.71 21.15
CA GLU A 63 10.55 24.09 21.60
C GLU A 63 11.45 22.85 21.78
N PRO A 64 12.70 22.83 21.27
CA PRO A 64 13.56 21.65 21.26
C PRO A 64 13.83 21.03 22.63
N ASP A 65 13.96 21.85 23.68
CA ASP A 65 14.22 21.41 25.06
C ASP A 65 12.95 21.10 25.86
N ARG A 66 11.76 21.19 25.23
CA ARG A 66 10.50 20.82 25.88
C ARG A 66 10.50 19.34 26.22
N LYS A 67 10.13 19.04 27.48
CA LYS A 67 9.91 17.66 27.94
C LYS A 67 8.72 17.04 27.22
N CYS A 68 8.94 15.88 26.64
CA CYS A 68 7.94 15.08 25.94
C CYS A 68 7.91 13.68 26.55
N PHE A 69 6.76 13.03 26.49
CA PHE A 69 6.60 11.69 27.05
C PHE A 69 6.04 10.77 25.98
N ARG A 70 6.72 9.64 25.75
CA ARG A 70 6.27 8.60 24.83
C ARG A 70 5.91 7.36 25.62
N GLN A 71 4.70 6.87 25.43
CA GLN A 71 4.26 5.61 26.00
C GLN A 71 4.76 4.44 25.13
N VAL A 72 5.31 3.42 25.78
CA VAL A 72 5.74 2.15 25.16
C VAL A 72 5.20 1.01 26.03
N GLY A 73 4.15 0.34 25.56
CA GLY A 73 3.39 -0.61 26.38
C GLY A 73 2.78 0.10 27.60
N ASP A 74 3.15 -0.35 28.80
CA ASP A 74 2.66 0.20 30.08
C ASP A 74 3.64 1.21 30.70
N THR A 75 4.78 1.46 30.06
CA THR A 75 5.81 2.39 30.57
C THR A 75 5.77 3.72 29.83
N LEU A 76 5.90 4.82 30.57
CA LEU A 76 6.03 6.16 30.03
C LEU A 76 7.48 6.62 30.10
N ILE A 77 8.07 7.00 28.97
CA ILE A 77 9.49 7.38 28.86
C ILE A 77 9.57 8.88 28.57
N GLU A 78 10.39 9.61 29.31
CA GLU A 78 10.69 11.03 29.10
C GLU A 78 11.75 11.20 28.00
N PHE A 79 11.53 12.17 27.11
CA PHE A 79 12.42 12.59 26.04
C PHE A 79 12.46 14.12 25.93
N LYS A 80 13.52 14.66 25.33
CA LYS A 80 13.46 16.01 24.77
C LYS A 80 12.72 16.02 23.44
N ALA A 81 12.05 17.12 23.10
CA ALA A 81 11.35 17.26 21.83
C ALA A 81 12.29 17.05 20.62
N SER A 82 13.53 17.56 20.70
CA SER A 82 14.56 17.37 19.66
C SER A 82 14.90 15.90 19.41
N GLU A 83 15.09 15.12 20.47
CA GLU A 83 15.36 13.69 20.40
C GLU A 83 14.15 12.92 19.86
N LEU A 84 12.95 13.27 20.31
CA LEU A 84 11.73 12.61 19.90
C LEU A 84 11.43 12.82 18.41
N VAL A 85 11.70 14.01 17.86
CA VAL A 85 11.56 14.29 16.42
C VAL A 85 12.47 13.40 15.58
N ILE A 86 13.71 13.16 16.02
CA ILE A 86 14.66 12.27 15.33
C ILE A 86 14.14 10.83 15.34
N ILE A 87 13.69 10.34 16.50
CA ILE A 87 13.15 8.99 16.66
C ILE A 87 11.93 8.79 15.75
N LEU A 88 10.98 9.73 15.78
CA LEU A 88 9.77 9.65 14.94
C LEU A 88 10.11 9.69 13.45
N ALA A 89 11.04 10.54 13.03
CA ALA A 89 11.49 10.59 11.64
C ALA A 89 12.16 9.29 11.17
N GLU A 90 12.85 8.57 12.07
CA GLU A 90 13.45 7.27 11.75
C GLU A 90 12.39 6.18 11.60
N THR A 91 11.32 6.20 12.41
CA THR A 91 10.23 5.20 12.30
C THR A 91 9.48 5.25 10.98
N MET A 92 9.46 6.40 10.29
CA MET A 92 8.79 6.54 8.98
C MET A 92 9.67 6.10 7.79
N LYS A 93 10.95 5.82 8.00
CA LYS A 93 11.87 5.38 6.93
C LYS A 93 11.90 3.85 6.74
N LYS A 94 11.36 3.11 7.71
CA LYS A 94 11.25 1.65 7.70
C LYS A 94 9.91 1.24 7.09
#